data_AF-A0A9E2PXL3-F1
#
_entry.id   AF-A0A9E2PXL3-F1
#
_cell.length_a   1.000
_cell.length_b   1.000
_cell.length_c   1.000
_cell.angle_alpha   90.00
_cell.angle_beta   90.00
_cell.angle_gamma   90.00
#
_symmetry.space_group_name_H-M   'P 1'
#
loop_
_entity.id
_entity.type
_entity.pdbx_description
1 polymer ?
#
loop_
_entity_poly.entity_id
_entity_poly.type
_entity_poly.pdbx_seq_one_letter_code
_entity_poly.pdbx_strand_id
1 'polypeptide(L)'
;MPEDPVKELRELVDNLSDWLRYQRRLGWRGVPGKVAPQIADRKESADKVLSLEEIRAEMGDCRRCKLYGGRTRLVFGDGAANARLMFVGEAPGADEDKQGVPFVGASGQLLNKMLHNLGLRREEVYIANIIKSRPPGNRDPEADEIAACLPFLEKQIRAIRPRVIVTLGRPATHALLNTKEPLTRLRGQWQRYHDIRVMPTFHPSYLLRAPQERRKTWDDMQQVMEYLTDHEEA
;
A
#
# COMPACT_ATOMS: atom_id res chain seq x y z
N MET A 1 33.33 18.41 -21.97
CA MET A 1 32.72 17.19 -21.43
C MET A 1 32.46 17.45 -19.97
N PRO A 2 31.22 17.35 -19.46
CA PRO A 2 30.96 17.62 -18.05
C PRO A 2 31.70 16.59 -17.20
N GLU A 3 32.45 17.10 -16.22
CA GLU A 3 33.17 16.34 -15.21
C GLU A 3 32.19 15.54 -14.35
N ASP A 4 32.67 14.44 -13.78
CA ASP A 4 31.88 13.51 -12.97
C ASP A 4 31.01 14.25 -11.92
N PRO A 5 29.66 14.26 -12.07
CA PRO A 5 28.77 15.03 -11.20
C PRO A 5 28.80 14.54 -9.74
N VAL A 6 29.23 13.30 -9.50
CA VAL A 6 29.43 12.77 -8.13
C VAL A 6 30.69 13.37 -7.51
N LYS A 7 31.75 13.55 -8.32
CA LYS A 7 32.98 14.19 -7.87
C LYS A 7 32.77 15.67 -7.59
N GLU A 8 32.07 16.38 -8.46
CA GLU A 8 31.72 17.79 -8.28
C GLU A 8 30.87 17.99 -7.01
N LEU A 9 29.91 17.11 -6.76
CA LEU A 9 29.10 17.15 -5.54
C LEU A 9 29.94 16.91 -4.28
N ARG A 10 30.89 15.97 -4.30
CA ARG A 10 31.81 15.74 -3.16
C ARG A 10 32.68 16.96 -2.90
N GLU A 11 33.27 17.53 -3.94
CA GLU A 11 34.11 18.73 -3.82
C GLU A 11 33.31 19.92 -3.25
N LEU A 12 32.06 20.09 -3.67
CA LEU A 12 31.16 21.10 -3.11
C LEU A 12 30.85 20.87 -1.63
N VAL A 13 30.59 19.63 -1.23
CA VAL A 13 30.31 19.27 0.17
C VAL A 13 31.54 19.46 1.05
N ASP A 14 32.72 19.09 0.56
CA ASP A 14 33.98 19.24 1.28
C ASP A 14 34.34 20.73 1.45
N ASN A 15 34.21 21.52 0.39
CA ASN A 15 34.44 22.96 0.43
C ASN A 15 33.47 23.68 1.39
N LEU A 16 32.19 23.30 1.37
CA LEU A 16 31.20 23.83 2.31
C LEU A 16 31.55 23.46 3.75
N SER A 17 31.96 22.21 3.98
CA SER A 17 32.35 21.73 5.30
C SER A 17 33.55 22.48 5.87
N ASP A 18 34.57 22.69 5.05
CA ASP A 18 35.77 23.43 5.43
C ASP A 18 35.46 24.91 5.72
N TRP A 19 34.64 25.53 4.88
CA TRP A 19 34.18 26.90 5.10
C TRP A 19 33.38 27.04 6.42
N LEU A 20 32.46 26.12 6.71
CA LEU A 20 31.70 26.13 7.97
C LEU A 20 32.60 25.94 9.20
N ARG A 21 33.65 25.10 9.11
CA ARG A 21 34.65 24.93 10.19
C ARG A 21 35.45 26.21 10.40
N TYR A 22 35.85 26.88 9.32
CA TYR A 22 36.55 28.17 9.38
C TYR A 22 35.69 29.25 10.04
N GLN A 23 34.42 29.39 9.62
CA GLN A 23 33.48 30.35 10.23
C GLN A 23 33.28 30.08 11.73
N ARG A 24 33.18 28.82 12.13
CA ARG A 24 33.05 28.44 13.55
C ARG A 24 34.27 28.87 14.37
N ARG A 25 35.49 28.77 13.83
CA ARG A 25 36.72 29.27 14.48
C ARG A 25 36.72 30.79 14.64
N LEU A 26 36.08 31.52 13.72
CA LEU A 26 35.87 32.96 13.80
C LEU A 26 34.74 33.37 14.77
N GLY A 27 34.17 32.43 15.52
CA GLY A 27 33.16 32.70 16.54
C GLY A 27 31.72 32.72 16.00
N TRP A 28 31.50 32.37 14.73
CA TRP A 28 30.16 32.23 14.18
C TRP A 28 29.41 31.04 14.79
N ARG A 29 28.25 31.30 15.42
CA ARG A 29 27.43 30.31 16.13
C ARG A 29 26.29 29.72 15.29
N GLY A 30 26.29 29.96 13.97
CA GLY A 30 25.28 29.47 13.03
C GLY A 30 24.33 30.56 12.52
N VAL A 31 23.38 30.15 11.68
CA VAL A 31 22.35 31.04 11.10
C VAL A 31 21.19 31.18 12.11
N PRO A 32 20.80 32.40 12.54
CA PRO A 32 19.61 32.58 13.36
C PRO A 32 18.36 32.42 12.48
N GLY A 33 17.64 31.30 12.62
CA GLY A 33 16.43 31.03 11.84
C GLY A 33 15.89 29.61 12.08
N LYS A 34 14.56 29.47 12.12
CA LYS A 34 13.81 28.34 12.67
C LYS A 34 14.12 26.96 12.04
N VAL A 35 14.34 26.00 12.95
CA VAL A 35 14.19 24.54 12.82
C VAL A 35 15.08 23.89 11.77
N ALA A 36 16.30 23.51 12.17
CA ALA A 36 16.78 22.22 11.73
C ALA A 36 15.70 21.19 12.10
N PRO A 37 15.21 20.34 11.19
CA PRO A 37 14.40 19.21 11.62
C PRO A 37 15.22 18.53 12.71
N GLN A 38 14.65 18.39 13.90
CA GLN A 38 15.27 17.58 14.92
C GLN A 38 15.45 16.22 14.26
N ILE A 39 16.70 15.89 13.90
CA ILE A 39 17.14 14.51 13.87
C ILE A 39 17.14 14.15 15.35
N ALA A 40 15.93 13.98 15.90
CA ALA A 40 15.77 13.14 17.04
C ALA A 40 16.40 11.84 16.58
N ASP A 41 17.38 11.38 17.33
CA ASP A 41 17.53 9.97 17.57
C ASP A 41 16.14 9.46 17.96
N ARG A 42 15.29 9.19 16.97
CA ARG A 42 14.37 8.09 17.04
C ARG A 42 15.32 6.93 17.22
N LYS A 43 15.63 6.63 18.49
CA LYS A 43 15.62 5.25 18.94
C LYS A 43 14.48 4.64 18.14
N GLU A 44 14.82 3.75 17.21
CA GLU A 44 13.91 2.71 16.82
C GLU A 44 13.45 2.11 18.15
N SER A 45 12.36 2.66 18.71
CA SER A 45 11.42 1.80 19.38
C SER A 45 11.15 0.78 18.30
N ALA A 46 11.68 -0.42 18.48
CA ALA A 46 11.23 -1.57 17.75
C ALA A 46 9.72 -1.59 18.01
N ASP A 47 8.96 -0.89 17.16
CA ASP A 47 7.51 -0.95 17.10
C ASP A 47 7.28 -2.43 16.90
N LYS A 48 6.88 -3.11 17.98
CA LYS A 48 6.67 -4.55 17.98
C LYS A 48 5.77 -4.84 16.78
N VAL A 49 6.33 -5.49 15.76
CA VAL A 49 5.58 -5.84 14.56
C VAL A 49 4.56 -6.87 15.00
N LEU A 50 3.30 -6.44 15.05
CA LEU A 50 2.20 -7.28 15.49
C LEU A 50 1.95 -8.40 14.49
N SER A 51 1.60 -9.59 14.97
CA SER A 51 1.08 -10.65 14.11
C SER A 51 -0.30 -10.27 13.56
N LEU A 52 -0.74 -10.92 12.47
CA LEU A 52 -2.11 -10.71 11.96
C LEU A 52 -3.18 -11.01 13.00
N GLU A 53 -2.93 -11.97 13.91
CA GLU A 53 -3.83 -12.30 15.01
C GLU A 53 -3.89 -11.19 16.05
N GLU A 54 -2.74 -10.61 16.43
CA GLU A 54 -2.68 -9.46 17.33
C GLU A 54 -3.37 -8.23 16.73
N ILE A 55 -3.19 -7.97 15.43
CA ILE A 55 -3.87 -6.88 14.72
C ILE A 55 -5.39 -7.12 14.67
N ARG A 56 -5.81 -8.36 14.43
CA ARG A 56 -7.23 -8.73 14.44
C ARG A 56 -7.84 -8.56 15.83
N ALA A 57 -7.11 -8.94 16.89
CA ALA A 57 -7.53 -8.74 18.27
C ALA A 57 -7.64 -7.24 18.64
N GLU A 58 -6.65 -6.43 18.24
CA GLU A 58 -6.67 -4.97 18.44
C GLU A 58 -7.84 -4.29 17.69
N MET A 59 -8.19 -4.83 16.52
CA MET A 59 -9.32 -4.33 15.75
C MET A 59 -10.65 -4.64 16.45
N GLY A 60 -10.84 -5.88 16.92
CA GLY A 60 -12.05 -6.32 17.63
C GLY A 60 -13.34 -5.95 16.88
N ASP A 61 -14.37 -5.53 17.61
CA ASP A 61 -15.57 -4.89 17.04
C ASP A 61 -15.33 -3.40 16.78
N CYS A 62 -14.41 -3.07 15.87
CA CYS A 62 -13.92 -1.69 15.67
C CYS A 62 -15.05 -0.67 15.45
N ARG A 63 -15.13 0.39 16.27
CA ARG A 63 -16.11 1.49 16.14
C ARG A 63 -15.48 2.84 15.81
N ARG A 64 -14.26 2.84 15.28
CA ARG A 64 -13.46 4.06 15.04
C ARG A 64 -13.98 4.95 13.90
N CYS A 65 -14.92 4.48 13.06
CA CYS A 65 -15.57 5.29 12.03
C CYS A 65 -17.05 4.93 11.88
N LYS A 66 -17.84 5.83 11.29
CA LYS A 66 -19.31 5.72 11.15
C LYS A 66 -19.83 4.46 10.45
N LEU A 67 -18.98 3.74 9.72
CA LEU A 67 -19.35 2.49 9.04
C LEU A 67 -19.68 1.34 9.99
N TYR A 68 -19.33 1.42 11.29
CA TYR A 68 -19.63 0.34 12.23
C TYR A 68 -21.12 0.07 12.41
N GLY A 69 -21.98 1.08 12.25
CA GLY A 69 -23.42 0.96 12.49
C GLY A 69 -24.16 0.20 11.40
N GLY A 70 -23.59 0.08 10.20
CA GLY A 70 -24.26 -0.50 9.03
C GLY A 70 -23.71 -1.85 8.57
N ARG A 71 -22.62 -2.34 9.17
CA ARG A 71 -22.02 -3.63 8.81
C ARG A 71 -22.72 -4.79 9.49
N THR A 72 -22.75 -5.94 8.83
CA THR A 72 -23.09 -7.22 9.45
C THR A 72 -21.86 -7.88 10.05
N ARG A 73 -20.75 -7.92 9.29
CA ARG A 73 -19.47 -8.46 9.76
C ARG A 73 -18.34 -7.55 9.33
N LEU A 74 -17.34 -7.46 10.20
CA LEU A 74 -16.08 -6.85 9.84
C LEU A 74 -15.33 -7.78 8.88
N VAL A 75 -14.76 -7.21 7.83
CA VAL A 75 -13.99 -7.94 6.81
C VAL A 75 -12.52 -7.56 6.94
N PHE A 76 -11.76 -8.37 7.68
CA PHE A 76 -10.37 -8.07 8.05
C PHE A 76 -9.41 -8.12 6.85
N GLY A 77 -9.45 -9.23 6.13
CA GLY A 77 -8.40 -9.68 5.21
C GLY A 77 -8.29 -11.20 5.31
N ASP A 78 -7.82 -11.84 4.25
CA ASP A 78 -7.82 -13.30 4.09
C ASP A 78 -6.63 -13.76 3.24
N GLY A 79 -6.08 -14.95 3.54
CA GLY A 79 -4.91 -15.51 2.86
C GLY A 79 -3.65 -15.68 3.75
N ALA A 80 -2.50 -15.93 3.12
CA ALA A 80 -1.26 -16.27 3.82
C ALA A 80 -0.66 -15.10 4.62
N ALA A 81 -0.21 -15.38 5.84
CA ALA A 81 0.46 -14.40 6.71
C ALA A 81 1.87 -14.01 6.22
N ASN A 82 2.48 -14.83 5.37
CA ASN A 82 3.77 -14.63 4.71
C ASN A 82 3.63 -14.47 3.18
N ALA A 83 2.47 -14.01 2.72
CA ALA A 83 2.19 -13.87 1.29
C ALA A 83 3.21 -12.94 0.61
N ARG A 84 3.84 -13.43 -0.47
CA ARG A 84 4.73 -12.61 -1.32
C ARG A 84 3.98 -11.57 -2.14
N LEU A 85 2.70 -11.82 -2.40
CA LEU A 85 1.80 -10.98 -3.19
C LEU A 85 0.56 -10.62 -2.36
N MET A 86 0.29 -9.33 -2.27
CA MET A 86 -0.88 -8.80 -1.55
C MET A 86 -1.78 -8.01 -2.49
N PHE A 87 -3.09 -8.28 -2.49
CA PHE A 87 -4.09 -7.51 -3.21
C PHE A 87 -4.84 -6.59 -2.26
N VAL A 88 -4.97 -5.32 -2.64
CA VAL A 88 -5.66 -4.29 -1.86
C VAL A 88 -6.78 -3.68 -2.69
N GLY A 89 -8.02 -3.94 -2.27
CA GLY A 89 -9.22 -3.31 -2.82
C GLY A 89 -9.73 -2.13 -2.00
N GLU A 90 -10.92 -1.68 -2.34
CA GLU A 90 -11.55 -0.49 -1.77
C GLU A 90 -12.27 -0.79 -0.46
N ALA A 91 -13.38 -1.53 -0.53
CA ALA A 91 -14.24 -1.81 0.62
C ALA A 91 -15.03 -3.12 0.40
N PRO A 92 -15.61 -3.70 1.47
CA PRO A 92 -16.49 -4.87 1.35
C PRO A 92 -17.77 -4.53 0.59
N GLY A 93 -18.22 -5.47 -0.25
CA GLY A 93 -19.57 -5.46 -0.82
C GLY A 93 -20.57 -6.18 0.08
N ALA A 94 -21.77 -6.43 -0.45
CA ALA A 94 -22.86 -7.06 0.31
C ALA A 94 -22.56 -8.51 0.70
N ASP A 95 -21.92 -9.28 -0.18
CA ASP A 95 -21.60 -10.68 0.09
C ASP A 95 -20.43 -10.80 1.07
N GLU A 96 -19.44 -9.92 0.94
CA GLU A 96 -18.31 -9.82 1.87
C GLU A 96 -18.78 -9.44 3.28
N ASP A 97 -19.69 -8.46 3.40
CA ASP A 97 -20.26 -8.03 4.68
C ASP A 97 -21.04 -9.16 5.39
N LYS A 98 -21.78 -9.97 4.63
CA LYS A 98 -22.51 -11.12 5.18
C LYS A 98 -21.57 -12.23 5.63
N GLN A 99 -20.48 -12.47 4.90
CA GLN A 99 -19.59 -13.61 5.13
C GLN A 99 -18.44 -13.28 6.08
N GLY A 100 -17.97 -12.03 6.11
CA GLY A 100 -16.75 -11.63 6.83
C GLY A 100 -15.45 -11.87 6.04
N VAL A 101 -15.55 -12.23 4.76
CA VAL A 101 -14.41 -12.63 3.90
C VAL A 101 -14.34 -11.68 2.71
N PRO A 102 -13.16 -11.14 2.36
CA PRO A 102 -13.02 -10.18 1.27
C PRO A 102 -13.15 -10.86 -0.09
N PHE A 103 -13.67 -10.15 -1.09
CA PHE A 103 -13.74 -10.64 -2.48
C PHE A 103 -14.37 -12.04 -2.62
N VAL A 104 -15.62 -12.19 -2.18
CA VAL A 104 -16.42 -13.42 -2.32
C VAL A 104 -17.63 -13.26 -3.26
N GLY A 105 -18.08 -12.02 -3.49
CA GLY A 105 -19.13 -11.70 -4.46
C GLY A 105 -18.62 -11.75 -5.91
N ALA A 106 -19.40 -11.21 -6.86
CA ALA A 106 -19.10 -11.30 -8.30
C ALA A 106 -17.70 -10.77 -8.70
N SER A 107 -17.27 -9.64 -8.12
CA SER A 107 -15.90 -9.12 -8.33
C SER A 107 -14.83 -10.04 -7.75
N GLY A 108 -15.13 -10.70 -6.63
CA GLY A 108 -14.26 -11.68 -6.01
C GLY A 108 -14.11 -12.96 -6.83
N GLN A 109 -15.21 -13.44 -7.41
CA GLN A 109 -15.16 -14.58 -8.33
C GLN A 109 -14.31 -14.29 -9.57
N LEU A 110 -14.35 -13.07 -10.09
CA LEU A 110 -13.46 -12.66 -11.18
C LEU A 110 -11.99 -12.60 -10.71
N LEU A 111 -11.71 -12.06 -9.53
CA LEU A 111 -10.36 -12.07 -8.96
C LEU A 111 -9.84 -13.50 -8.79
N ASN A 112 -10.63 -14.42 -8.24
CA ASN A 112 -10.25 -15.83 -8.08
C ASN A 112 -9.94 -16.49 -9.44
N LYS A 113 -10.71 -16.19 -10.49
CA LYS A 113 -10.41 -16.67 -11.85
C LYS A 113 -9.09 -16.11 -12.38
N MET A 114 -8.79 -14.84 -12.09
CA MET A 114 -7.51 -14.23 -12.46
C MET A 114 -6.35 -14.92 -11.74
N LEU A 115 -6.46 -15.14 -10.44
CA LEU A 115 -5.45 -15.88 -9.66
C LEU A 115 -5.19 -17.27 -10.23
N HIS A 116 -6.26 -18.02 -10.48
CA HIS A 116 -6.17 -19.35 -11.09
C HIS A 116 -5.43 -19.32 -12.44
N ASN A 117 -5.75 -18.35 -13.30
CA ASN A 117 -5.07 -18.22 -14.60
C ASN A 117 -3.60 -17.81 -14.49
N LEU A 118 -3.21 -17.17 -13.39
CA LEU A 118 -1.81 -16.86 -13.07
C LEU A 118 -1.09 -18.03 -12.38
N GLY A 119 -1.76 -19.17 -12.17
CA GLY A 119 -1.20 -20.32 -11.45
C GLY A 119 -1.12 -20.13 -9.94
N LEU A 120 -1.83 -19.14 -9.40
CA LEU A 120 -1.84 -18.82 -7.97
C LEU A 120 -3.11 -19.36 -7.30
N ARG A 121 -2.94 -19.91 -6.11
CA ARG A 121 -4.05 -20.24 -5.22
C ARG A 121 -4.35 -19.05 -4.31
N ARG A 122 -5.62 -18.92 -3.91
CA ARG A 122 -6.07 -17.80 -3.06
C ARG A 122 -5.34 -17.80 -1.71
N GLU A 123 -5.02 -18.98 -1.20
CA GLU A 123 -4.37 -19.18 0.09
C GLU A 123 -2.89 -18.79 0.07
N GLU A 124 -2.28 -18.63 -1.11
CA GLU A 124 -0.86 -18.25 -1.27
C GLU A 124 -0.65 -16.74 -1.30
N VAL A 125 -1.73 -15.99 -1.55
CA VAL A 125 -1.72 -14.53 -1.59
C VAL A 125 -2.41 -13.98 -0.34
N TYR A 126 -2.32 -12.68 -0.11
CA TYR A 126 -3.14 -12.01 0.91
C TYR A 126 -4.06 -10.99 0.26
N ILE A 127 -5.34 -10.99 0.62
CA ILE A 127 -6.35 -10.12 0.03
C ILE A 127 -6.99 -9.29 1.14
N ALA A 128 -6.97 -7.97 0.98
CA ALA A 128 -7.55 -7.03 1.92
C ALA A 128 -8.16 -5.82 1.20
N ASN A 129 -8.84 -4.96 1.97
CA ASN A 129 -9.36 -3.68 1.52
C ASN A 129 -8.81 -2.54 2.40
N ILE A 130 -8.76 -1.31 1.87
CA ILE A 130 -8.43 -0.11 2.66
C ILE A 130 -9.49 0.16 3.73
N ILE A 131 -10.74 -0.23 3.49
CA ILE A 131 -11.85 -0.20 4.45
C ILE A 131 -12.25 -1.62 4.85
N LYS A 132 -12.58 -1.83 6.14
CA LYS A 132 -12.97 -3.16 6.68
C LYS A 132 -14.48 -3.32 6.95
N SER A 133 -15.28 -2.32 6.61
CA SER A 133 -16.74 -2.31 6.84
C SER A 133 -17.46 -1.79 5.58
N ARG A 134 -18.58 -2.39 5.21
CA ARG A 134 -19.30 -2.02 3.98
C ARG A 134 -19.89 -0.60 4.07
N PRO A 135 -19.58 0.31 3.12
CA PRO A 135 -20.28 1.59 3.01
C PRO A 135 -21.76 1.42 2.62
N PRO A 136 -22.68 2.24 3.16
CA PRO A 136 -24.09 2.21 2.78
C PRO A 136 -24.28 2.33 1.27
N GLY A 137 -25.07 1.43 0.68
CA GLY A 137 -25.32 1.44 -0.77
C GLY A 137 -24.09 1.14 -1.65
N ASN A 138 -22.99 0.60 -1.08
CA ASN A 138 -21.72 0.40 -1.78
C ASN A 138 -21.15 1.69 -2.40
N ARG A 139 -21.39 2.85 -1.77
CA ARG A 139 -20.73 4.11 -2.16
C ARG A 139 -19.22 4.02 -1.92
N ASP A 140 -18.48 4.89 -2.59
CA ASP A 140 -17.06 5.10 -2.28
C ASP A 140 -16.88 5.49 -0.79
N PRO A 141 -15.81 5.02 -0.13
CA PRO A 141 -15.43 5.46 1.20
C PRO A 141 -15.11 6.95 1.26
N GLU A 142 -15.50 7.57 2.37
CA GLU A 142 -15.18 8.96 2.67
C GLU A 142 -13.78 9.10 3.29
N ALA A 143 -13.19 10.30 3.22
CA ALA A 143 -11.83 10.54 3.67
C ALA A 143 -11.62 10.24 5.17
N ASP A 144 -12.61 10.54 6.02
CA ASP A 144 -12.57 10.23 7.45
C ASP A 144 -12.65 8.72 7.72
N GLU A 145 -13.41 7.98 6.91
CA GLU A 145 -13.51 6.52 6.98
C GLU A 145 -12.18 5.86 6.59
N ILE A 146 -11.55 6.35 5.52
CA ILE A 146 -10.23 5.88 5.08
C ILE A 146 -9.19 6.18 6.16
N ALA A 147 -9.13 7.42 6.65
CA ALA A 147 -8.15 7.82 7.67
C ALA A 147 -8.26 6.98 8.95
N ALA A 148 -9.47 6.59 9.36
CA ALA A 148 -9.69 5.75 10.53
C ALA A 148 -9.32 4.27 10.31
N CYS A 149 -9.41 3.76 9.07
CA CYS A 149 -9.28 2.33 8.77
C CYS A 149 -7.92 1.94 8.19
N LEU A 150 -7.31 2.84 7.40
CA LEU A 150 -6.03 2.63 6.74
C LEU A 150 -4.89 2.19 7.69
N PRO A 151 -4.77 2.71 8.93
CA PRO A 151 -3.73 2.25 9.87
C PRO A 151 -3.73 0.74 10.12
N PHE A 152 -4.88 0.07 10.03
CA PHE A 152 -4.93 -1.39 10.14
C PHE A 152 -4.37 -2.09 8.91
N LEU A 153 -4.59 -1.55 7.72
CA LEU A 153 -3.98 -2.07 6.50
C LEU A 153 -2.46 -1.89 6.56
N GLU A 154 -1.97 -0.74 7.03
CA GLU A 154 -0.53 -0.51 7.19
C GLU A 154 0.10 -1.52 8.16
N LYS A 155 -0.57 -1.81 9.29
CA LYS A 155 -0.15 -2.87 10.21
C LYS A 155 -0.13 -4.24 9.52
N GLN A 156 -1.15 -4.58 8.73
CA GLN A 156 -1.18 -5.82 7.96
C GLN A 156 -0.02 -5.91 6.97
N ILE A 157 0.26 -4.83 6.22
CA ILE A 157 1.38 -4.77 5.27
C ILE A 157 2.72 -4.96 6.00
N ARG A 158 2.92 -4.31 7.15
CA ARG A 158 4.15 -4.46 7.96
C ARG A 158 4.31 -5.85 8.54
N ALA A 159 3.21 -6.51 8.91
CA ALA A 159 3.21 -7.87 9.43
C ALA A 159 3.55 -8.90 8.35
N ILE A 160 2.98 -8.73 7.16
CA ILE A 160 3.12 -9.67 6.03
C ILE A 160 4.44 -9.47 5.28
N ARG A 161 4.87 -8.20 5.13
CA ARG A 161 6.02 -7.78 4.31
C ARG A 161 5.99 -8.39 2.90
N PRO A 162 4.91 -8.15 2.11
CA PRO A 162 4.83 -8.68 0.77
C PRO A 162 5.92 -8.08 -0.13
N ARG A 163 6.40 -8.85 -1.11
CA ARG A 163 7.32 -8.34 -2.14
C ARG A 163 6.60 -7.38 -3.10
N VAL A 164 5.32 -7.67 -3.39
CA VAL A 164 4.49 -6.84 -4.27
C VAL A 164 3.10 -6.61 -3.65
N ILE A 165 2.61 -5.38 -3.77
CA ILE A 165 1.20 -5.03 -3.55
C ILE A 165 0.53 -4.69 -4.88
N VAL A 166 -0.63 -5.27 -5.15
CA VAL A 166 -1.50 -4.91 -6.28
C VAL A 166 -2.68 -4.12 -5.75
N THR A 167 -2.80 -2.84 -6.14
CA THR A 167 -3.96 -2.02 -5.78
C THR A 167 -5.04 -2.13 -6.85
N LEU A 168 -6.23 -2.52 -6.43
CA LEU A 168 -7.38 -2.77 -7.30
C LEU A 168 -8.28 -1.53 -7.31
N GLY A 169 -8.17 -0.73 -8.37
CA GLY A 169 -9.01 0.45 -8.57
C GLY A 169 -8.47 1.73 -7.96
N ARG A 170 -9.20 2.81 -8.24
CA ARG A 170 -8.78 4.18 -7.90
C ARG A 170 -8.72 4.39 -6.39
N PRO A 171 -9.74 4.06 -5.57
CA PRO A 171 -9.70 4.38 -4.15
C PRO A 171 -8.56 3.67 -3.41
N ALA A 172 -8.33 2.39 -3.68
CA ALA A 172 -7.22 1.63 -3.10
C ALA A 172 -5.86 2.23 -3.48
N THR A 173 -5.68 2.55 -4.77
CA THR A 173 -4.45 3.17 -5.29
C THR A 173 -4.20 4.54 -4.67
N HIS A 174 -5.23 5.40 -4.61
CA HIS A 174 -5.14 6.75 -4.07
C HIS A 174 -4.83 6.76 -2.58
N ALA A 175 -5.50 5.90 -1.81
CA ALA A 175 -5.28 5.79 -0.37
C ALA A 175 -3.89 5.26 -0.03
N LEU A 176 -3.42 4.21 -0.73
CA LEU A 176 -2.14 3.59 -0.42
C LEU A 176 -0.95 4.45 -0.88
N LEU A 177 -1.03 5.03 -2.08
CA LEU A 177 0.08 5.82 -2.66
C LEU A 177 -0.01 7.32 -2.34
N ASN A 178 -1.03 7.75 -1.60
CA ASN A 178 -1.31 9.16 -1.29
C ASN A 178 -1.23 10.06 -2.55
N THR A 179 -1.91 9.65 -3.62
CA THR A 179 -1.91 10.33 -4.91
C THR A 179 -3.31 10.70 -5.36
N LYS A 180 -3.41 11.73 -6.20
CA LYS A 180 -4.64 12.15 -6.88
C LYS A 180 -4.61 11.88 -8.39
N GLU A 181 -3.54 11.27 -8.90
CA GLU A 181 -3.39 11.02 -10.32
C GLU A 181 -4.46 10.05 -10.86
N PRO A 182 -4.98 10.26 -12.09
CA PRO A 182 -5.94 9.34 -12.68
C PRO A 182 -5.41 7.90 -12.76
N LEU A 183 -6.21 6.92 -12.35
CA LEU A 183 -5.83 5.49 -12.37
C LEU A 183 -5.37 5.04 -13.77
N THR A 184 -5.97 5.57 -14.83
CA THR A 184 -5.60 5.22 -16.21
C THR A 184 -4.17 5.60 -16.58
N ARG A 185 -3.55 6.57 -15.88
CA ARG A 185 -2.14 6.92 -16.02
C ARG A 185 -1.22 6.07 -15.14
N LEU A 186 -1.71 5.65 -13.97
CA LEU A 186 -0.93 4.90 -13.00
C LEU A 186 -0.92 3.38 -13.27
N ARG A 187 -1.97 2.85 -13.89
CA ARG A 187 -2.11 1.40 -14.09
C ARG A 187 -0.99 0.83 -14.95
N GLY A 188 -0.49 -0.34 -14.60
CA GLY A 188 0.59 -0.99 -15.34
C GLY A 188 1.95 -0.28 -15.23
N GLN A 189 2.07 0.73 -14.36
CA GLN A 189 3.33 1.41 -14.06
C GLN A 189 3.74 1.11 -12.63
N TRP A 190 4.95 0.60 -12.44
CA TRP A 190 5.48 0.31 -11.11
C TRP A 190 5.55 1.56 -10.24
N GLN A 191 4.88 1.49 -9.11
CA GLN A 191 4.92 2.46 -8.03
C GLN A 191 5.67 1.87 -6.83
N ARG A 192 5.80 2.66 -5.76
CA ARG A 192 6.49 2.22 -4.55
C ARG A 192 5.76 2.68 -3.30
N TYR A 193 5.60 1.77 -2.34
CA TYR A 193 5.11 2.05 -0.99
C TYR A 193 6.19 1.59 -0.01
N HIS A 194 6.91 2.56 0.57
CA HIS A 194 8.17 2.32 1.30
C HIS A 194 9.20 1.56 0.43
N ASP A 195 9.54 0.34 0.80
CA ASP A 195 10.44 -0.58 0.10
C ASP A 195 9.69 -1.60 -0.79
N ILE A 196 8.35 -1.60 -0.75
CA ILE A 196 7.51 -2.56 -1.46
C ILE A 196 7.11 -2.03 -2.83
N ARG A 197 7.22 -2.87 -3.87
CA ARG A 197 6.73 -2.56 -5.22
C ARG A 197 5.20 -2.58 -5.25
N VAL A 198 4.61 -1.58 -5.89
CA VAL A 198 3.16 -1.49 -6.03
C VAL A 198 2.77 -1.47 -7.50
N MET A 199 1.83 -2.34 -7.89
CA MET A 199 1.22 -2.36 -9.23
C MET A 199 -0.24 -1.90 -9.15
N PRO A 200 -0.55 -0.66 -9.54
CA PRO A 200 -1.93 -0.24 -9.71
C PRO A 200 -2.57 -0.93 -10.91
N THR A 201 -3.83 -1.35 -10.75
CA THR A 201 -4.62 -1.90 -11.86
C THR A 201 -6.12 -1.63 -11.69
N PHE A 202 -6.92 -2.11 -12.63
CA PHE A 202 -8.37 -1.97 -12.57
C PHE A 202 -9.00 -2.88 -11.51
N HIS A 203 -10.03 -2.37 -10.85
CA HIS A 203 -10.81 -3.17 -9.92
C HIS A 203 -11.65 -4.22 -10.69
N PRO A 204 -11.79 -5.47 -10.20
CA PRO A 204 -12.58 -6.49 -10.89
C PRO A 204 -14.04 -6.08 -11.17
N SER A 205 -14.66 -5.27 -10.29
CA SER A 205 -16.02 -4.75 -10.54
C SER A 205 -16.11 -3.85 -11.78
N TYR A 206 -15.03 -3.13 -12.14
CA TYR A 206 -14.96 -2.37 -13.38
C TYR A 206 -14.88 -3.31 -14.59
N LEU A 207 -14.09 -4.38 -14.50
CA LEU A 207 -13.92 -5.37 -15.57
C LEU A 207 -15.16 -6.23 -15.84
N LEU A 208 -16.08 -6.32 -14.87
CA LEU A 208 -17.41 -6.89 -15.08
C LEU A 208 -18.26 -6.01 -16.00
N ARG A 209 -18.11 -4.67 -15.92
CA ARG A 209 -18.84 -3.69 -16.75
C ARG A 209 -18.12 -3.36 -18.06
N ALA A 210 -16.80 -3.49 -18.09
CA ALA A 210 -15.94 -3.22 -19.24
C ALA A 210 -15.02 -4.42 -19.55
N PRO A 211 -15.56 -5.54 -20.08
CA PRO A 211 -14.77 -6.76 -20.34
C PRO A 211 -13.60 -6.55 -21.31
N GLN A 212 -13.68 -5.58 -22.22
CA GLN A 212 -12.61 -5.23 -23.15
C GLN A 212 -11.32 -4.76 -22.45
N GLU A 213 -11.42 -4.26 -21.22
CA GLU A 213 -10.28 -3.78 -20.42
C GLU A 213 -9.54 -4.91 -19.68
N ARG A 214 -10.05 -6.16 -19.76
CA ARG A 214 -9.43 -7.33 -19.13
C ARG A 214 -8.03 -7.59 -19.67
N ARG A 215 -7.80 -7.35 -20.96
CA ARG A 215 -6.47 -7.58 -21.56
C ARG A 215 -5.42 -6.70 -20.90
N LYS A 216 -5.72 -5.42 -20.68
CA LYS A 216 -4.78 -4.52 -20.01
C LYS A 216 -4.47 -5.01 -18.59
N THR A 217 -5.49 -5.45 -17.85
CA THR A 217 -5.30 -5.97 -16.48
C THR A 217 -4.45 -7.24 -16.49
N TRP A 218 -4.63 -8.10 -17.48
CA TRP A 218 -3.80 -9.28 -17.68
C TRP A 218 -2.34 -8.90 -17.90
N ASP A 219 -2.05 -7.92 -18.77
CA ASP A 219 -0.69 -7.46 -19.03
C ASP A 219 -0.03 -6.86 -17.76
N ASP A 220 -0.78 -6.14 -16.91
CA ASP A 220 -0.27 -5.67 -15.61
C ASP A 220 0.08 -6.85 -14.69
N MET A 221 -0.73 -7.91 -14.67
CA MET A 221 -0.50 -9.08 -13.83
C MET A 221 0.67 -9.94 -14.33
N GLN A 222 0.88 -10.02 -15.64
CA GLN A 222 2.05 -10.69 -16.19
C GLN A 222 3.35 -10.02 -15.73
N GLN A 223 3.42 -8.69 -15.71
CA GLN A 223 4.56 -7.96 -15.15
C GLN A 223 4.78 -8.28 -13.66
N VAL A 224 3.70 -8.41 -12.89
CA VAL A 224 3.80 -8.80 -11.48
C VAL A 224 4.36 -10.21 -11.33
N MET A 225 3.90 -11.16 -12.14
CA MET A 225 4.42 -12.54 -12.10
C MET A 225 5.88 -12.61 -12.52
N GLU A 226 6.27 -11.92 -13.59
CA GLU A 226 7.66 -11.81 -14.04
C GLU A 226 8.56 -11.28 -12.91
N TYR A 227 8.16 -10.16 -12.29
CA TYR A 227 8.90 -9.59 -11.15
C TYR A 227 9.03 -10.55 -9.98
N LEU A 228 7.96 -11.29 -9.64
CA LEU A 228 7.99 -12.25 -8.54
C LEU A 228 8.92 -13.43 -8.85
N THR A 229 8.91 -13.94 -10.09
CA THR A 229 9.80 -15.03 -10.53
C THR A 229 11.26 -14.60 -10.45
N ASP A 230 11.61 -13.42 -10.97
CA ASP A 230 12.99 -12.91 -10.98
C ASP A 230 13.59 -12.73 -9.58
N HIS A 231 12.73 -12.58 -8.58
CA HIS A 231 13.12 -12.33 -7.20
C HIS A 231 12.78 -13.51 -6.29
N GLU A 232 12.69 -14.75 -6.79
CA GLU A 232 12.33 -15.92 -5.96
C GLU A 232 13.28 -16.19 -4.80
N GLU A 233 14.58 -15.93 -4.97
CA GLU A 233 15.66 -16.43 -4.10
C GLU A 233 16.38 -15.39 -3.22
N ALA A 234 15.79 -14.21 -2.97
CA ALA A 234 16.36 -13.21 -2.03
C ALA A 234 15.76 -13.27 -0.62
#